data_AF-A0A820I6P5-F1
#
_entry.id   AF-A0A820I6P5-F1
#
_cell.length_a   1.000
_cell.length_b   1.000
_cell.length_c   1.000
_cell.angle_alpha   90.00
_cell.angle_beta   90.00
_cell.angle_gamma   90.00
#
_symmetry.space_group_name_H-M   'P 1'
#
loop_
_entity.id
_entity.type
_entity.pdbx_description
1 polymer ?
#
loop_
_entity_poly.entity_id
_entity_poly.type
_entity_poly.pdbx_seq_one_letter_code
_entity_poly.pdbx_strand_id
1 'polypeptide(L)'
;NIIFHRNHPNERLGLTLCYGITSKSTTNIYIQQVDKESIAGHRGEFRSGDQIIKINNHRVISRDQAINLVNGACHILLQIVRFQVNCLPIIQS
;
A
#
# COMPACT_ATOMS: atom_id res chain seq x y z
N ASN A 1 -6.74 4.43 8.11
CA ASN A 1 -5.76 3.57 8.78
C ASN A 1 -6.25 2.14 8.69
N ILE A 2 -5.47 1.25 8.08
CA ILE A 2 -5.83 -0.13 7.81
C ILE A 2 -4.82 -1.01 8.55
N ILE A 3 -5.31 -1.90 9.40
CA ILE A 3 -4.49 -2.74 10.27
C ILE A 3 -4.49 -4.18 9.76
N PHE A 4 -3.32 -4.79 9.69
CA PHE A 4 -3.11 -6.20 9.39
C PHE A 4 -2.47 -6.91 10.57
N HIS A 5 -3.00 -8.09 10.85
CA HIS A 5 -2.43 -9.03 11.79
C HIS A 5 -1.87 -10.21 11.02
N ARG A 6 -0.59 -10.48 11.23
CA ARG A 6 0.13 -11.63 10.69
C ARG A 6 0.41 -12.62 11.80
N ASN A 7 0.42 -13.90 11.46
CA ASN A 7 0.83 -14.98 12.34
C ASN A 7 2.36 -15.00 12.53
N HIS A 8 3.12 -14.55 11.53
CA HIS A 8 4.58 -14.47 11.58
C HIS A 8 5.09 -13.16 10.92
N PRO A 9 6.18 -12.54 11.40
CA PRO A 9 6.71 -11.29 10.82
C PRO A 9 7.16 -11.39 9.35
N ASN A 10 7.38 -12.62 8.86
CA ASN A 10 7.79 -12.92 7.49
C ASN A 10 6.59 -13.23 6.57
N GLU A 11 5.38 -13.35 7.12
CA GLU A 11 4.18 -13.59 6.34
C GLU A 11 3.93 -12.37 5.44
N ARG A 12 3.64 -12.64 4.17
CA ARG A 12 3.43 -11.58 3.18
C ARG A 12 1.99 -11.08 3.27
N LEU A 13 1.80 -9.77 3.16
CA LEU A 13 0.46 -9.20 3.08
C LEU A 13 -0.22 -9.49 1.73
N GLY A 14 0.53 -9.88 0.70
CA GLY A 14 0.05 -10.08 -0.68
C GLY A 14 -0.17 -8.78 -1.45
N LEU A 15 0.68 -7.79 -1.18
CA LEU A 15 0.71 -6.52 -1.91
C LEU A 15 1.94 -6.48 -2.81
N THR A 16 1.74 -6.16 -4.09
CA THR A 16 2.82 -5.77 -5.00
C THR A 16 2.88 -4.26 -5.03
N LEU A 17 4.07 -3.70 -4.76
CA LEU A 17 4.29 -2.26 -4.69
C LEU A 17 5.11 -1.76 -5.88
N CYS A 18 4.73 -0.62 -6.43
CA CYS A 18 5.53 0.12 -7.39
C CYS A 18 6.00 1.46 -6.80
N TYR A 19 7.13 1.95 -7.32
CA TYR A 19 7.85 3.08 -6.75
C TYR A 19 7.94 4.20 -7.78
N GLY A 20 7.36 5.36 -7.44
CA GLY A 20 7.52 6.58 -8.22
C GLY A 20 8.71 7.37 -7.71
N ILE A 21 9.70 7.62 -8.59
CA ILE A 21 10.79 8.53 -8.29
C ILE A 21 10.27 9.96 -8.50
N THR A 22 10.43 10.82 -7.49
CA THR A 22 10.14 12.26 -7.62
C THR A 22 11.43 13.05 -7.56
N SER A 23 11.42 14.26 -8.10
CA SER A 23 12.56 15.20 -8.06
C SER A 23 12.95 15.67 -6.65
N LYS A 24 12.15 15.35 -5.62
CA LYS A 24 12.30 15.84 -4.24
C LYS A 24 13.00 14.84 -3.29
N SER A 25 13.78 13.90 -3.81
CA SER A 25 14.49 12.87 -3.02
C SER A 25 13.59 11.91 -2.22
N THR A 26 12.27 11.99 -2.41
CA THR A 26 11.29 11.07 -1.80
C THR A 26 10.72 10.13 -2.84
N THR A 27 10.61 8.86 -2.49
CA THR A 27 9.96 7.82 -3.30
C THR A 27 8.51 7.69 -2.89
N ASN A 28 7.59 7.90 -3.84
CA ASN A 28 6.19 7.58 -3.63
C ASN A 28 5.98 6.07 -3.80
N ILE A 29 5.15 5.48 -2.95
CA ILE A 29 4.87 4.04 -2.96
C ILE A 29 3.40 3.83 -3.26
N TYR A 30 3.13 3.06 -4.30
CA TYR A 30 1.76 2.76 -4.73
C TYR A 30 1.53 1.25 -4.74
N ILE A 31 0.29 0.86 -4.50
CA ILE A 31 -0.16 -0.53 -4.67
C ILE A 31 -0.36 -0.76 -6.16
N GLN A 32 0.45 -1.65 -6.73
CA GLN A 32 0.30 -2.08 -8.12
C GLN A 32 -0.75 -3.17 -8.23
N GLN A 33 -0.69 -4.15 -7.34
CA GLN A 33 -1.58 -5.30 -7.34
C GLN A 33 -1.85 -5.76 -5.91
N VAL A 34 -3.05 -6.28 -5.69
CA VAL A 34 -3.45 -6.98 -4.47
C VAL A 34 -3.74 -8.43 -4.87
N ASP A 35 -3.07 -9.37 -4.21
CA ASP A 35 -3.36 -10.79 -4.35
C ASP A 35 -4.68 -11.11 -3.63
N LYS A 36 -5.64 -11.72 -4.33
CA LYS A 36 -7.00 -11.95 -3.82
C LYS A 36 -7.04 -12.96 -2.67
N GLU A 37 -6.16 -13.96 -2.70
CA GLU A 37 -6.07 -15.01 -1.68
C GLU A 37 -5.15 -14.65 -0.51
N SER A 38 -4.73 -13.37 -0.45
CA SER A 38 -3.88 -12.88 0.62
C SER A 38 -4.66 -12.17 1.72
N ILE A 39 -3.98 -11.89 2.84
CA ILE A 39 -4.54 -11.11 3.96
C ILE A 39 -5.07 -9.74 3.47
N ALA A 40 -4.34 -9.09 2.57
CA ALA A 40 -4.78 -7.83 1.96
C ALA A 40 -5.99 -8.01 1.03
N GLY A 41 -6.00 -9.08 0.24
CA GLY A 41 -7.07 -9.40 -0.71
C GLY A 41 -8.39 -9.72 -0.03
N HIS A 42 -8.36 -10.55 1.01
CA HIS A 42 -9.56 -10.96 1.75
C HIS A 42 -10.28 -9.80 2.43
N ARG A 43 -9.55 -8.75 2.87
CA ARG A 43 -10.19 -7.54 3.43
C ARG A 43 -10.81 -6.66 2.34
N GLY A 44 -10.31 -6.71 1.10
CA GLY A 44 -10.82 -5.91 -0.02
C GLY A 44 -10.65 -4.39 0.13
N GLU A 45 -9.90 -3.94 1.15
CA GLU A 45 -9.77 -2.52 1.47
C GLU A 45 -8.81 -1.78 0.53
N PHE A 46 -7.85 -2.51 -0.03
CA PHE A 46 -6.86 -1.99 -0.95
C PHE A 46 -7.24 -2.17 -2.41
N ARG A 47 -6.80 -1.23 -3.23
CA ARG A 47 -6.98 -1.25 -4.68
C ARG A 47 -5.68 -0.83 -5.36
N SER A 48 -5.48 -1.33 -6.57
CA SER A 48 -4.43 -0.83 -7.46
C SER A 48 -4.58 0.68 -7.62
N GLY A 49 -3.46 1.40 -7.49
CA GLY A 49 -3.40 2.86 -7.53
C GLY A 49 -3.48 3.56 -6.17
N ASP A 50 -3.84 2.84 -5.09
CA ASP A 50 -3.78 3.42 -3.74
C ASP A 50 -2.32 3.75 -3.37
N GLN A 51 -2.08 4.96 -2.83
CA GLN A 51 -0.75 5.39 -2.40
C GLN A 51 -0.58 5.13 -0.91
N ILE A 52 0.50 4.43 -0.52
CA ILE A 52 0.89 4.23 0.87
C ILE A 52 1.67 5.46 1.34
N ILE A 53 1.16 6.15 2.36
CA ILE A 53 1.79 7.35 2.93
C ILE A 53 2.46 7.10 4.29
N LYS A 54 2.00 6.10 5.05
CA LYS A 54 2.63 5.68 6.32
C LYS A 54 2.56 4.17 6.53
N ILE A 55 3.57 3.64 7.21
CA ILE A 55 3.65 2.27 7.73
C ILE A 55 4.01 2.36 9.21
N ASN A 56 3.23 1.72 10.07
CA ASN A 56 3.42 1.70 11.53
C ASN A 56 3.61 3.11 12.12
N ASN A 57 2.78 4.07 11.71
CA ASN A 57 2.85 5.50 12.05
C ASN A 57 4.07 6.28 11.54
N HIS A 58 5.01 5.64 10.84
CA HIS A 58 6.13 6.32 10.21
C HIS A 58 5.80 6.71 8.78
N ARG A 59 6.09 7.97 8.42
CA ARG A 59 6.01 8.41 7.03
C ARG A 59 7.09 7.71 6.23
N VAL A 60 6.69 7.10 5.13
CA VAL A 60 7.62 6.38 4.26
C VAL A 60 8.13 7.32 3.18
N ILE A 61 9.45 7.39 3.04
CA ILE A 61 10.14 8.25 2.08
C ILE A 61 11.04 7.48 1.12
N SER A 62 11.34 6.21 1.40
CA SER A 62 12.17 5.35 0.55
C SER A 62 11.71 3.89 0.58
N ARG A 63 12.12 3.13 -0.44
CA ARG A 63 11.88 1.68 -0.53
C ARG A 63 12.47 0.92 0.65
N ASP A 64 13.73 1.19 1.00
CA ASP A 64 14.42 0.46 2.07
C ASP A 64 13.77 0.69 3.43
N GLN A 65 13.34 1.93 3.68
CA GLN A 65 12.57 2.26 4.88
C GLN A 65 11.24 1.49 4.89
N ALA A 66 10.55 1.43 3.75
CA ALA A 66 9.29 0.69 3.65
C ALA A 66 9.49 -0.80 3.98
N ILE A 67 10.52 -1.41 3.39
CA ILE A 67 10.86 -2.83 3.60
C ILE A 67 11.18 -3.08 5.07
N ASN A 68 11.99 -2.23 5.70
CA ASN A 68 12.36 -2.37 7.11
C ASN A 68 11.16 -2.19 8.05
N LEU A 69 10.23 -1.28 7.74
CA LEU A 69 9.03 -1.08 8.55
C LEU A 69 8.03 -2.23 8.43
N VAL A 70 8.01 -2.92 7.28
CA VAL A 70 7.15 -4.09 7.05
C VAL A 70 7.80 -5.36 7.59
N ASN A 71 9.10 -5.55 7.40
CA ASN A 71 9.79 -6.76 7.85
C ASN A 71 10.18 -6.62 9.33
N GLY A 72 9.44 -7.32 10.21
CA GLY A 72 9.77 -7.38 11.64
C GLY A 72 8.60 -7.21 12.60
N ALA A 73 7.42 -6.82 12.12
CA ALA A 73 6.25 -6.60 12.98
C ALA A 73 5.07 -7.48 12.59
N CYS A 74 4.56 -8.32 13.49
CA CYS A 74 3.33 -9.09 13.20
C CYS A 74 2.11 -8.19 12.99
N HIS A 75 2.09 -7.01 13.60
CA HIS A 75 1.05 -6.01 13.42
C HIS A 75 1.55 -4.93 12.45
N ILE A 76 0.89 -4.78 11.31
CA ILE A 76 1.21 -3.75 10.32
C ILE A 76 0.06 -2.78 10.17
N LEU A 77 0.32 -1.50 10.41
CA LEU A 77 -0.63 -0.42 10.19
C LEU A 77 -0.25 0.37 8.94
N LEU A 78 -1.12 0.33 7.93
CA LEU A 78 -0.95 1.07 6.68
C LEU A 78 -1.91 2.25 6.63
N GLN A 79 -1.38 3.42 6.27
CA GLN A 79 -2.19 4.58 5.94
C GLN A 79 -2.06 4.83 4.44
N ILE A 80 -3.20 4.77 3.74
CA ILE A 80 -3.28 5.02 2.31
C ILE A 80 -4.04 6.31 2.00
N VAL A 81 -3.76 6.86 0.83
CA VAL A 81 -4.61 7.86 0.18
C VAL A 81 -5.06 7.30 -1.17
N ARG A 82 -6.35 7.44 -1.46
CA ARG A 82 -6.95 7.05 -2.73
C ARG A 82 -7.31 8.31 -3.50
N PHE A 83 -6.69 8.49 -4.66
CA PHE A 83 -7.13 9.52 -5.59
C PHE A 83 -8.34 8.97 -6.34
N GLN A 84 -9.54 9.44 -6.00
CA GLN A 84 -10.71 9.18 -6.83
C GLN A 84 -10.52 9.91 -8.16
N VAL A 85 -10.07 9.19 -9.18
CA VAL A 85 -10.29 9.63 -10.55
C VAL A 85 -11.78 9.40 -10.82
N ASN A 86 -12.60 10.36 -10.40
CA ASN A 86 -13.97 10.47 -10.90
C ASN A 86 -13.90 10.94 -12.36
N CYS A 87 -13.39 10.08 -13.26
CA CYS A 87 -13.80 10.19 -14.65
C CYS A 87 -15.26 9.74 -14.67
N LEU A 88 -16.16 10.73 -14.66
CA LEU A 88 -17.56 10.54 -15.00
C LEU A 88 -17.64 9.63 -16.24
N PRO A 89 -18.59 8.69 -16.31
CA PRO A 89 -18.81 7.96 -17.55
C PRO A 89 -19.11 9.01 -18.62
N ILE A 90 -18.22 9.12 -19.61
CA ILE A 90 -18.55 9.83 -20.84
C ILE A 90 -19.72 9.01 -21.41
N ILE A 91 -20.92 9.56 -21.31
CA ILE A 91 -22.09 9.06 -22.00
C ILE A 91 -21.71 9.07 -23.48
N GLN A 92 -21.37 7.92 -24.04
CA GLN A 92 -21.39 7.75 -25.49
C GLN A 92 -22.83 7.40 -25.85
N SER A 93 -23.53 8.43 -26.28
CA SER A 93 -24.78 8.40 -27.04
C SER A 93 -24.69 7.51 -28.27
#